data_AF-A0A1J3ZYL3-F1
#
_entry.id   AF-A0A1J3ZYL3-F1
#
_cell.length_a   1.000
_cell.length_b   1.000
_cell.length_c   1.000
_cell.angle_alpha   90.00
_cell.angle_beta   90.00
_cell.angle_gamma   90.00
#
_symmetry.space_group_name_H-M   'P 1'
#
loop_
_entity.id
_entity.type
_entity.pdbx_description
1 polymer ?
#
loop_
_entity_poly.entity_id
_entity_poly.type
_entity_poly.pdbx_seq_one_letter_code
_entity_poly.pdbx_strand_id
1 'polypeptide(L)'
;MKHTWWISLAISCMFGLFSSYGIIVGVGALGMIALNLILLVIYTPNQNTKVLESIAKPTTYLAIIGTYLVFVLMNAVFYLIMKETFKVIGIRLYGDLFNKLGIISFVLSIVLFTLGTWLVFRIQHQRIKM
;
A
#
# COMPACT_ATOMS: atom_id res chain seq x y z
N MET A 1 0.67 -11.21 -17.27
CA MET A 1 0.40 -10.83 -15.86
C MET A 1 0.49 -9.30 -15.64
N LYS A 2 -0.16 -8.46 -16.46
CA LYS A 2 0.11 -7.00 -16.48
C LYS A 2 -0.67 -6.16 -15.45
N HIS A 3 -1.71 -6.70 -14.81
CA HIS A 3 -2.60 -5.92 -13.94
C HIS A 3 -2.94 -6.58 -12.59
N THR A 4 -2.28 -7.66 -12.16
CA THR A 4 -2.69 -8.36 -10.92
C THR A 4 -2.26 -7.62 -9.64
N TRP A 5 -1.38 -6.61 -9.74
CA TRP A 5 -0.84 -5.88 -8.59
C TRP A 5 -1.90 -5.11 -7.79
N TRP A 6 -2.88 -4.49 -8.48
CA TRP A 6 -3.92 -3.71 -7.81
C TRP A 6 -4.88 -4.60 -7.03
N ILE A 7 -5.07 -5.86 -7.45
CA ILE A 7 -5.90 -6.84 -6.75
C ILE A 7 -5.28 -7.15 -5.38
N SER A 8 -3.97 -7.41 -5.33
CA SER A 8 -3.25 -7.66 -4.07
C SER A 8 -3.35 -6.46 -3.13
N LEU A 9 -3.19 -5.23 -3.66
CA LEU A 9 -3.30 -4.01 -2.86
C LEU A 9 -4.74 -3.72 -2.42
N ALA A 10 -5.74 -4.02 -3.25
CA ALA A 10 -7.14 -3.83 -2.90
C ALA A 10 -7.58 -4.78 -1.78
N ILE A 11 -7.18 -6.05 -1.88
CA ILE A 11 -7.44 -7.06 -0.84
C ILE A 11 -6.67 -6.69 0.44
N SER A 12 -5.42 -6.25 0.31
CA SER A 12 -4.64 -5.71 1.42
C SER A 12 -5.34 -4.54 2.11
N CYS A 13 -5.92 -3.62 1.33
CA CYS A 13 -6.67 -2.48 1.83
C CYS A 13 -7.89 -2.96 2.63
N MET A 14 -8.70 -3.85 2.08
CA MET A 14 -9.87 -4.40 2.77
C MET A 14 -9.48 -5.05 4.10
N PHE A 15 -8.48 -5.94 4.12
CA PHE A 15 -8.03 -6.56 5.37
C PHE A 15 -7.40 -5.57 6.36
N GLY A 16 -6.74 -4.52 5.86
CA GLY A 16 -6.15 -3.48 6.69
C GLY A 16 -7.22 -2.63 7.37
N LEU A 17 -8.22 -2.18 6.61
CA LEU A 17 -9.36 -1.42 7.13
C LEU A 17 -10.25 -2.25 8.05
N PHE A 18 -10.35 -3.56 7.78
CA PHE A 18 -11.09 -4.49 8.64
C PHE A 18 -10.28 -4.98 9.85
N SER A 19 -9.06 -4.49 10.05
CA SER A 19 -8.26 -4.80 11.23
C SER A 19 -8.18 -3.58 12.13
N SER A 20 -8.40 -3.76 13.43
CA SER A 20 -8.17 -2.71 14.44
C SER A 20 -6.74 -2.18 14.42
N TYR A 21 -5.77 -3.01 14.00
CA TYR A 21 -4.35 -2.67 13.95
C TYR A 21 -3.85 -2.33 12.54
N GLY A 22 -4.62 -2.68 11.49
CA GLY A 22 -4.16 -2.64 10.10
C GLY A 22 -4.51 -1.37 9.34
N ILE A 23 -5.21 -0.41 9.96
CA ILE A 23 -5.75 0.78 9.29
C ILE A 23 -4.65 1.54 8.53
N ILE A 24 -3.46 1.68 9.11
CA ILE A 24 -2.33 2.39 8.50
C ILE A 24 -1.87 1.70 7.21
N VAL A 25 -1.75 0.37 7.22
CA VAL A 25 -1.40 -0.39 6.01
C VAL A 25 -2.54 -0.37 5.00
N GLY A 26 -3.80 -0.33 5.46
CA GLY A 26 -4.95 -0.14 4.57
C GLY A 26 -4.88 1.17 3.80
N VAL A 27 -4.61 2.28 4.49
CA VAL A 27 -4.38 3.60 3.88
C VAL A 27 -3.14 3.59 2.98
N GLY A 28 -2.07 2.91 3.41
CA GLY A 28 -0.85 2.76 2.61
C GLY A 28 -1.09 2.00 1.30
N ALA A 29 -1.93 0.97 1.32
CA ALA A 29 -2.32 0.23 0.13
C ALA A 29 -3.11 1.11 -0.87
N LEU A 30 -4.02 1.95 -0.37
CA LEU A 30 -4.71 2.95 -1.21
C LEU A 30 -3.73 3.97 -1.78
N GLY A 31 -2.81 4.48 -0.97
CA GLY A 31 -1.77 5.41 -1.40
C GLY A 31 -0.90 4.80 -2.52
N MET A 32 -0.51 3.54 -2.38
CA MET A 32 0.26 2.82 -3.40
C MET A 32 -0.53 2.61 -4.70
N ILE A 33 -1.83 2.33 -4.61
CA ILE A 33 -2.72 2.24 -5.79
C ILE A 33 -2.80 3.60 -6.49
N ALA A 34 -3.11 4.66 -5.74
CA ALA A 34 -3.27 6.01 -6.28
C ALA A 34 -1.98 6.51 -6.94
N LEU A 35 -0.84 6.33 -6.27
CA LEU A 35 0.48 6.68 -6.80
C LEU A 35 0.73 6.00 -8.14
N ASN A 36 0.45 4.70 -8.23
CA ASN A 36 0.68 3.92 -9.43
C ASN A 36 -0.32 4.23 -10.57
N LEU A 37 -1.55 4.64 -10.25
CA LEU A 37 -2.54 5.13 -11.22
C LEU A 37 -2.15 6.50 -11.80
N ILE A 38 -1.76 7.46 -10.96
CA ILE A 38 -1.29 8.77 -11.41
C ILE A 38 -0.12 8.60 -12.38
N LEU A 39 0.77 7.65 -12.09
CA LEU A 39 1.91 7.35 -12.95
C LEU A 39 1.49 6.76 -14.30
N LEU A 40 0.45 5.92 -14.36
CA LEU A 40 -0.08 5.45 -15.64
C LEU A 40 -0.56 6.62 -16.51
N VAL A 41 -1.15 7.65 -15.90
CA VAL A 41 -1.57 8.86 -16.62
C VAL A 41 -0.35 9.64 -17.13
N ILE A 42 0.67 9.84 -16.30
CA ILE A 42 1.89 10.58 -16.67
C ILE A 42 2.69 9.86 -17.78
N TYR A 43 2.73 8.53 -17.81
CA TYR A 43 3.47 7.80 -18.86
C TYR A 43 2.67 7.61 -20.17
N THR A 44 1.53 8.28 -20.35
CA THR A 44 0.75 8.17 -21.59
C THR A 44 1.52 8.83 -22.76
N PRO A 45 1.95 8.07 -23.78
CA PRO A 45 3.04 8.46 -24.71
C PRO A 45 2.74 9.62 -25.67
N ASN A 46 1.51 10.14 -25.71
CA ASN A 46 1.12 11.23 -26.60
C ASN A 46 0.94 12.59 -25.93
N GLN A 47 1.19 12.72 -24.61
CA GLN A 47 0.94 13.98 -23.89
C GLN A 47 2.17 14.63 -23.24
N ASN A 48 3.30 13.92 -23.07
CA ASN A 48 4.39 14.40 -22.21
C ASN A 48 5.76 14.49 -22.90
N THR A 49 6.56 15.48 -22.48
CA THR A 49 7.92 15.73 -22.98
C THR A 49 8.91 14.72 -22.42
N LYS A 50 9.94 14.36 -23.20
CA LYS A 50 11.02 13.43 -22.81
C LYS A 50 11.71 13.80 -21.48
N VAL A 51 11.72 15.08 -21.13
CA VAL A 51 12.27 15.61 -19.88
C VAL A 51 11.43 15.13 -18.68
N LEU A 52 10.10 15.20 -18.77
CA LEU A 52 9.19 14.75 -17.72
C LEU A 52 9.38 13.25 -17.45
N GLU A 53 9.55 12.47 -18.52
CA GLU A 53 9.76 11.03 -18.42
C GLU A 53 11.08 10.68 -17.71
N SER A 54 12.16 11.41 -17.99
CA SER A 54 13.48 11.20 -17.38
C SER A 54 13.51 11.47 -15.87
N ILE A 55 12.69 12.41 -15.39
CA ILE A 55 12.58 12.77 -13.97
C ILE A 55 11.55 11.89 -13.25
N ALA A 56 10.44 11.57 -13.92
CA ALA A 56 9.37 10.76 -13.34
C ALA A 56 9.87 9.34 -13.03
N LYS A 57 10.69 8.72 -13.88
CA LYS A 57 11.18 7.33 -13.72
C LYS A 57 11.91 7.08 -12.39
N PRO A 58 13.01 7.80 -12.05
CA PRO A 58 13.70 7.60 -10.78
C PRO A 58 12.86 8.04 -9.58
N THR A 59 12.11 9.14 -9.71
CA THR A 59 11.24 9.67 -8.63
C THR A 59 10.17 8.66 -8.24
N THR A 60 9.58 7.97 -9.23
CA THR A 60 8.60 6.89 -9.03
C THR A 60 9.17 5.76 -8.19
N TYR A 61 10.38 5.34 -8.54
CA TYR A 61 11.04 4.23 -7.88
C TYR A 61 11.31 4.55 -6.40
N LEU A 62 11.80 5.76 -6.16
CA LEU A 62 12.04 6.27 -4.81
C LEU A 62 10.72 6.40 -4.03
N ALA A 63 9.66 6.86 -4.68
CA ALA A 63 8.35 7.03 -4.05
C ALA A 63 7.73 5.68 -3.65
N ILE A 64 7.82 4.64 -4.48
CA ILE A 64 7.33 3.30 -4.13
C ILE A 64 8.06 2.76 -2.88
N ILE A 65 9.39 2.84 -2.86
CA ILE A 65 10.19 2.38 -1.71
C ILE A 65 9.86 3.22 -0.47
N GLY A 66 9.80 4.55 -0.61
CA GLY A 66 9.53 5.47 0.48
C GLY A 66 8.13 5.27 1.08
N THR A 67 7.10 5.17 0.24
CA THR A 67 5.74 4.87 0.67
C THR A 67 5.68 3.54 1.41
N TYR A 68 6.29 2.49 0.87
CA TYR A 68 6.33 1.19 1.56
C TYR A 68 6.97 1.27 2.94
N LEU A 69 8.17 1.85 3.04
CA LEU A 69 8.90 1.98 4.30
C LEU A 69 8.12 2.80 5.32
N VAL A 70 7.58 3.96 4.92
CA VAL A 70 6.82 4.83 5.82
C VAL A 70 5.61 4.09 6.38
N PHE A 71 4.81 3.43 5.54
CA PHE A 71 3.60 2.76 6.02
C PHE A 71 3.91 1.52 6.85
N VAL A 72 4.94 0.73 6.53
CA VAL A 72 5.34 -0.43 7.34
C VAL A 72 5.91 0.00 8.69
N LEU A 73 6.84 0.97 8.71
CA LEU A 73 7.45 1.46 9.94
C LEU A 73 6.44 2.17 10.82
N MET A 74 5.61 3.04 10.24
CA MET A 74 4.57 3.73 11.00
C MET A 74 3.57 2.73 11.58
N ASN A 75 3.21 1.69 10.83
CA ASN A 75 2.34 0.65 11.37
C ASN A 75 3.00 -0.15 12.51
N ALA A 76 4.31 -0.43 12.44
CA ALA A 76 5.05 -1.07 13.53
C ALA A 76 5.08 -0.19 14.78
N VAL A 77 5.39 1.10 14.63
CA VAL A 77 5.41 2.07 15.73
C VAL A 77 4.03 2.17 16.39
N PHE A 78 2.97 2.27 15.57
CA PHE A 78 1.60 2.34 16.09
C PHE A 78 1.16 1.05 16.78
N TYR A 79 1.54 -0.11 16.25
CA TYR A 79 1.26 -1.37 16.91
C TYR A 79 1.96 -1.47 18.28
N LEU A 80 3.18 -0.95 18.42
CA LEU A 80 3.91 -1.00 19.69
C LEU A 80 3.37 0.00 20.73
N ILE A 81 3.01 1.21 20.29
CA ILE A 81 2.67 2.31 21.20
C ILE A 81 1.16 2.38 21.49
N MET A 82 0.31 2.13 20.48
CA MET A 82 -1.12 2.45 20.51
C MET A 82 -2.03 1.22 20.44
N LYS A 83 -1.48 0.02 20.69
CA LYS A 83 -2.20 -1.27 20.57
C LYS A 83 -3.53 -1.28 21.31
N GLU A 84 -3.50 -0.94 22.60
CA GLU A 84 -4.68 -0.97 23.47
C GLU A 84 -5.74 0.03 23.02
N THR A 85 -5.33 1.25 22.67
CA THR A 85 -6.22 2.30 22.18
C THR A 85 -6.93 1.89 20.90
N PHE A 86 -6.20 1.36 19.92
CA PHE A 86 -6.79 0.92 18.66
C PHE A 86 -7.64 -0.34 18.80
N LYS A 87 -7.31 -1.22 19.74
CA LYS A 87 -8.17 -2.35 20.11
C LYS A 87 -9.52 -1.86 20.64
N VAL A 88 -9.53 -0.88 21.54
CA VAL A 88 -10.78 -0.29 22.07
C VAL A 88 -11.58 0.40 20.97
N ILE A 89 -10.93 1.18 20.11
CA ILE A 89 -11.57 1.84 18.96
C ILE A 89 -12.18 0.79 18.01
N GLY A 90 -11.42 -0.25 17.68
CA GLY A 90 -11.88 -1.33 16.80
C GLY A 90 -13.09 -2.08 17.35
N ILE A 91 -13.10 -2.39 18.65
CA ILE A 91 -14.26 -3.03 19.31
C ILE A 91 -15.49 -2.11 19.25
N ARG A 92 -15.31 -0.79 19.44
CA ARG A 92 -16.43 0.17 19.39
C ARG A 92 -17.00 0.35 17.98
N LEU A 93 -16.15 0.35 16.95
CA LEU A 93 -16.58 0.55 15.56
C LEU A 93 -17.18 -0.71 14.93
N TYR A 94 -16.62 -1.88 15.26
CA TYR A 94 -16.90 -3.12 14.51
C TYR A 94 -17.32 -4.30 15.38
N GLY A 95 -17.40 -4.13 16.70
CA GLY A 95 -17.76 -5.18 17.65
C GLY A 95 -16.66 -6.22 17.88
N ASP A 96 -16.97 -7.24 18.70
CA ASP A 96 -15.99 -8.23 19.16
C ASP A 96 -15.51 -9.19 18.05
N LEU A 97 -16.26 -9.30 16.94
CA LEU A 97 -15.89 -10.11 15.78
C LEU A 97 -14.54 -9.65 15.17
N PHE A 98 -14.31 -8.33 15.16
CA PHE A 98 -13.10 -7.71 14.62
C PHE A 98 -11.90 -7.81 15.55
N ASN A 99 -12.12 -8.01 16.86
CA ASN A 99 -11.03 -8.27 17.79
C ASN A 99 -10.45 -9.68 17.56
N LYS A 100 -11.32 -10.67 17.31
CA LYS A 100 -10.92 -12.06 17.03
C LYS A 100 -10.21 -12.23 15.68
N LEU A 101 -10.68 -11.53 14.65
CA LEU A 101 -10.06 -11.54 13.32
C LEU A 101 -8.97 -10.49 13.14
N GLY A 102 -8.86 -9.51 14.05
CA GLY A 102 -8.04 -8.31 13.87
C GLY A 102 -6.57 -8.59 13.66
N ILE A 103 -5.98 -9.53 14.40
CA ILE A 103 -4.57 -9.91 14.24
C ILE A 103 -4.35 -10.72 12.96
N ILE A 104 -5.27 -11.62 12.61
CA ILE A 104 -5.16 -12.44 11.39
C ILE A 104 -5.26 -11.53 10.15
N SER A 105 -6.27 -10.66 10.11
CA SER A 105 -6.45 -9.66 9.07
C SER A 105 -5.28 -8.68 9.00
N PHE A 106 -4.70 -8.31 10.14
CA PHE A 106 -3.50 -7.47 10.20
C PHE A 106 -2.30 -8.11 9.48
N VAL A 107 -1.99 -9.37 9.83
CA VAL A 107 -0.87 -10.09 9.22
C VAL A 107 -1.11 -10.28 7.72
N LEU A 108 -2.32 -10.69 7.33
CA LEU A 108 -2.69 -10.83 5.92
C LEU A 108 -2.57 -9.51 5.16
N SER A 109 -2.99 -8.40 5.76
CA SER A 109 -2.86 -7.07 5.16
C SER A 109 -1.40 -6.72 4.91
N ILE A 110 -0.49 -6.93 5.88
CA ILE A 110 0.95 -6.63 5.70
C ILE A 110 1.57 -7.51 4.60
N VAL A 111 1.25 -8.80 4.58
CA VAL A 111 1.76 -9.73 3.56
C VAL A 111 1.29 -9.33 2.17
N LEU A 112 -0.01 -9.06 2.00
CA LEU A 112 -0.59 -8.66 0.72
C LEU A 112 -0.14 -7.26 0.28
N PHE A 113 0.08 -6.34 1.21
CA PHE A 113 0.66 -5.02 0.94
C PHE A 113 2.09 -5.16 0.41
N THR A 114 2.89 -6.00 1.06
CA THR A 114 4.27 -6.27 0.66
C THR A 114 4.35 -6.92 -0.71
N LEU A 115 3.53 -7.96 -0.95
CA LEU A 115 3.44 -8.62 -2.25
C LEU A 115 2.95 -7.66 -3.35
N GLY A 116 1.90 -6.88 -3.06
CA GLY A 116 1.36 -5.90 -4.00
C GLY A 116 2.38 -4.83 -4.35
N THR A 117 3.07 -4.28 -3.36
CA THR A 117 4.15 -3.30 -3.55
C THR A 117 5.30 -3.88 -4.34
N TRP A 118 5.71 -5.11 -4.06
CA TRP A 118 6.78 -5.78 -4.81
C TRP A 118 6.41 -5.98 -6.28
N LEU A 119 5.15 -6.33 -6.58
CA LEU A 119 4.65 -6.42 -7.95
C LEU A 119 4.68 -5.05 -8.64
N VAL A 120 4.24 -3.98 -7.96
CA VAL A 120 4.31 -2.60 -8.47
C VAL A 120 5.76 -2.22 -8.79
N PHE A 121 6.67 -2.44 -7.84
CA PHE A 121 8.09 -2.18 -7.99
C PHE A 121 8.69 -2.91 -9.18
N ARG A 122 8.41 -4.21 -9.32
CA ARG A 122 8.89 -5.03 -10.45
C ARG A 122 8.39 -4.51 -11.80
N ILE A 123 7.12 -4.14 -11.90
CA ILE A 123 6.53 -3.61 -13.14
C ILE A 123 7.17 -2.27 -13.50
N GLN A 124 7.33 -1.38 -12.54
CA GLN A 124 7.95 -0.08 -12.80
C GLN A 124 9.43 -0.22 -13.15
N HIS A 125 10.16 -1.17 -12.55
CA HIS A 125 11.54 -1.48 -12.94
C HIS A 125 11.68 -1.91 -14.40
N GLN A 126 10.75 -2.77 -14.85
CA GLN A 126 10.75 -3.22 -16.24
C GLN A 126 10.49 -2.08 -17.23
N ARG A 127 9.68 -1.08 -16.86
CA ARG A 127 9.40 0.10 -17.68
C ARG A 127 10.55 1.11 -17.72
N ILE A 128 11.44 1.09 -16.74
CA ILE A 128 12.65 1.92 -16.73
C ILE A 128 13.72 1.32 -17.64
N LYS A 129 13.79 -0.01 -17.73
CA LYS A 129 14.77 -0.74 -18.55
C LYS A 129 14.40 -0.84 -20.04
N MET A 130 13.14 -0.60 -20.41
CA MET A 130 12.67 -0.48 -21.79
C MET A 130 12.76 0.98 -22.25
#